data_AF-A0A9P9G8E3-F1
#
_entry.id   AF-A0A9P9G8E3-F1
#
_cell.length_a   1.000
_cell.length_b   1.000
_cell.length_c   1.000
_cell.angle_alpha   90.00
_cell.angle_beta   90.00
_cell.angle_gamma   90.00
#
_symmetry.space_group_name_H-M   'P 1'
#
loop_
_entity.id
_entity.type
_entity.pdbx_description
1 polymer ?
#
loop_
_entity_poly.entity_id
_entity_poly.type
_entity_poly.pdbx_seq_one_letter_code
_entity_poly.pdbx_strand_id
1 'polypeptide(L)'
;MPSNDSHTIPTGPNQVDDTIPIAQSQRTLFDFKEFNHTNIPLEPEEWPVIIIGSSMVGMTLGVLLGYHGIKSVSFDRHPSTAIHPRAALFLLRSVEIFRQLGLEDELRSESASNFDLDAGMISAG
;
A
#
# COMPACT_ATOMS: atom_id res chain seq x y z
N MET A 1 -45.20 -23.12 -11.77
CA MET A 1 -44.52 -21.93 -12.30
C MET A 1 -43.38 -21.62 -11.34
N PRO A 2 -42.10 -21.89 -11.67
CA PRO A 2 -41.00 -21.51 -10.79
C PRO A 2 -40.72 -20.00 -10.91
N SER A 3 -40.36 -19.40 -9.78
CA SER A 3 -40.09 -17.99 -9.59
C SER A 3 -38.83 -17.55 -10.35
N ASN A 4 -38.93 -16.35 -10.93
CA ASN A 4 -37.90 -15.74 -11.77
C ASN A 4 -36.90 -14.99 -10.87
N ASP A 5 -35.97 -15.70 -10.25
CA ASP A 5 -34.87 -15.08 -9.51
C ASP A 5 -33.83 -14.58 -10.53
N SER A 6 -33.95 -13.31 -10.90
CA SER A 6 -32.99 -12.60 -11.74
C SER A 6 -31.68 -12.43 -10.97
N HIS A 7 -30.74 -13.36 -11.16
CA HIS A 7 -29.35 -13.18 -10.78
C HIS A 7 -28.72 -12.10 -11.68
N THR A 8 -28.60 -10.88 -11.16
CA THR A 8 -27.77 -9.85 -11.78
C THR A 8 -26.31 -10.26 -11.66
N ILE A 9 -25.66 -10.51 -12.80
CA ILE A 9 -24.21 -10.74 -12.87
C ILE A 9 -23.52 -9.41 -12.53
N PRO A 10 -22.62 -9.35 -11.52
CA PRO A 10 -21.90 -8.12 -11.21
C PRO A 10 -21.02 -7.70 -12.39
N THR A 11 -21.22 -6.50 -12.92
CA THR A 11 -20.52 -5.95 -14.10
C THR A 11 -19.20 -5.26 -13.75
N GLY A 12 -18.55 -5.66 -12.66
CA GLY A 12 -17.27 -5.08 -12.21
C GLY A 12 -16.14 -6.12 -12.17
N PRO A 13 -14.87 -5.68 -12.06
CA PRO A 13 -13.74 -6.58 -11.83
C PRO A 13 -13.98 -7.37 -10.55
N ASN A 14 -14.07 -8.69 -10.68
CA ASN A 14 -14.38 -9.60 -9.58
C ASN A 14 -13.06 -10.06 -8.94
N GLN A 15 -12.58 -9.32 -7.94
CA GLN A 15 -11.38 -9.73 -7.19
C GLN A 15 -11.75 -10.87 -6.24
N VAL A 16 -11.26 -12.07 -6.53
CA VAL A 16 -11.42 -13.24 -5.66
C VAL A 16 -10.24 -13.31 -4.69
N ASP A 17 -10.53 -13.23 -3.39
CA ASP A 17 -9.54 -13.43 -2.33
C ASP A 17 -9.50 -14.91 -1.91
N ASP A 18 -8.44 -15.61 -2.36
CA ASP A 18 -8.20 -17.03 -2.10
C ASP A 18 -7.59 -17.32 -0.71
N THR A 19 -7.50 -16.31 0.17
CA THR A 19 -6.93 -16.48 1.51
C THR A 19 -7.80 -17.42 2.35
N ILE A 20 -7.19 -18.51 2.83
CA ILE A 20 -7.78 -19.45 3.78
C ILE A 20 -7.76 -18.80 5.18
N PRO A 21 -8.91 -18.50 5.79
CA PRO A 21 -8.92 -17.90 7.12
C PRO A 21 -8.46 -18.92 8.17
N ILE A 22 -7.51 -18.52 9.00
CA ILE A 22 -7.13 -19.28 10.21
C ILE A 22 -8.33 -19.37 11.16
N ALA A 23 -8.43 -20.45 11.93
CA ALA A 23 -9.52 -20.62 12.89
C ALA A 23 -9.58 -19.39 13.82
N GLN A 24 -10.74 -18.71 13.83
CA GLN A 24 -11.04 -17.44 14.53
C GLN A 24 -10.78 -16.13 13.76
N SER A 25 -10.20 -16.16 12.55
CA SER A 25 -10.12 -14.97 11.69
C SER A 25 -11.42 -14.78 10.92
N GLN A 26 -12.12 -13.67 11.15
CA GLN A 26 -13.22 -13.26 10.28
C GLN A 26 -12.68 -12.42 9.12
N ARG A 27 -13.12 -12.74 7.89
CA ARG A 27 -12.88 -11.88 6.74
C ARG A 27 -13.55 -10.53 6.98
N THR A 28 -12.81 -9.44 6.79
CA THR A 28 -13.42 -8.12 6.68
C THR A 28 -14.07 -8.03 5.31
N LEU A 29 -15.38 -8.31 5.24
CA LEU A 29 -16.16 -8.01 4.05
C LEU A 29 -16.39 -6.50 4.02
N PHE A 30 -15.69 -5.83 3.11
CA PHE A 30 -15.97 -4.44 2.81
C PHE A 30 -17.20 -4.38 1.91
N ASP A 31 -18.29 -3.83 2.44
CA ASP A 31 -19.44 -3.44 1.63
C ASP A 31 -19.10 -2.12 0.93
N PHE A 32 -18.51 -2.23 -0.26
CA PHE A 32 -18.25 -1.08 -1.11
C PHE A 32 -19.58 -0.55 -1.63
N LYS A 33 -20.11 0.50 -0.98
CA LYS A 33 -21.30 1.22 -1.43
C LYS A 33 -21.02 1.97 -2.73
N GLU A 34 -22.06 2.31 -3.48
CA GLU A 34 -21.95 3.23 -4.61
C GLU A 34 -21.36 4.56 -4.16
N PHE A 35 -20.26 4.95 -4.80
CA PHE A 35 -19.64 6.25 -4.59
C PHE A 35 -20.28 7.26 -5.54
N ASN A 36 -20.87 8.32 -4.97
CA ASN A 36 -21.39 9.43 -5.77
C ASN A 36 -20.21 10.33 -6.18
N HIS A 37 -19.82 10.27 -7.45
CA HIS A 37 -18.69 11.02 -8.00
C HIS A 37 -19.06 12.41 -8.55
N THR A 38 -20.33 12.82 -8.50
CA THR A 38 -20.84 14.00 -9.22
C THR A 38 -20.22 15.34 -8.78
N ASN A 39 -19.72 15.40 -7.55
CA ASN A 39 -19.12 16.61 -6.97
C ASN A 39 -17.60 16.49 -6.74
N ILE A 40 -16.97 15.41 -7.20
CA ILE A 40 -15.51 15.30 -7.13
C ILE A 40 -14.96 16.17 -8.27
N PRO A 41 -14.12 17.16 -7.99
CA PRO A 41 -13.44 17.90 -9.04
C PRO A 41 -12.48 16.93 -9.74
N LEU A 42 -12.96 16.29 -10.82
CA LEU A 42 -12.10 15.58 -11.75
C LEU A 42 -11.37 16.67 -12.54
N GLU A 43 -10.27 17.16 -12.00
CA GLU A 43 -9.28 17.82 -12.82
C GLU A 43 -8.92 16.85 -13.96
N PRO A 44 -8.77 17.31 -15.21
CA PRO A 44 -8.43 16.45 -16.36
C PRO A 44 -7.00 15.89 -16.28
N GLU A 45 -6.41 15.88 -15.09
CA GLU A 45 -5.06 15.41 -14.87
C GLU A 45 -5.00 13.89 -15.00
N GLU A 46 -4.49 13.45 -16.15
CA GLU A 46 -4.30 12.04 -16.42
C GLU A 46 -3.10 11.50 -15.63
N TRP A 47 -3.37 10.47 -14.82
CA TRP A 47 -2.36 9.70 -14.10
C TRP A 47 -2.27 8.32 -14.76
N PRO A 48 -1.20 8.01 -15.52
CA PRO A 48 -1.07 6.70 -16.16
C PRO A 48 -0.92 5.56 -15.15
N VAL A 49 -0.54 5.87 -13.91
CA VAL A 49 -0.50 4.90 -12.81
C VAL A 49 -1.14 5.50 -11.54
N ILE A 50 -2.05 4.74 -10.94
CA ILE A 50 -2.64 5.01 -9.63
C ILE A 50 -2.20 3.90 -8.66
N ILE A 51 -1.61 4.29 -7.53
CA ILE A 51 -1.12 3.39 -6.48
C ILE A 51 -2.07 3.46 -5.29
N ILE A 52 -2.74 2.36 -4.96
CA ILE A 52 -3.59 2.28 -3.76
C ILE A 52 -2.78 1.66 -2.61
N GLY A 53 -2.54 2.45 -1.57
CA GLY A 53 -1.69 2.16 -0.43
C GLY A 53 -0.32 2.83 -0.54
N SER A 54 -0.04 3.79 0.34
CA SER A 54 1.24 4.52 0.43
C SER A 54 2.10 3.97 1.57
N SER A 55 2.10 2.63 1.72
CA SER A 55 3.07 1.95 2.57
C SER A 55 4.49 2.09 2.01
N MET A 56 5.49 1.56 2.72
CA MET A 56 6.87 1.48 2.22
C MET A 56 6.94 0.92 0.79
N VAL A 57 6.16 -0.12 0.48
CA VAL A 57 6.15 -0.73 -0.86
C VAL A 57 5.52 0.22 -1.90
N GLY A 58 4.39 0.85 -1.58
CA GLY A 58 3.70 1.76 -2.49
C GLY A 58 4.49 3.03 -2.78
N MET A 59 5.14 3.60 -1.75
CA MET A 59 6.04 4.73 -1.92
C MET A 59 7.28 4.36 -2.72
N THR A 60 7.89 3.19 -2.47
CA THR A 60 9.03 2.70 -3.26
C THR A 60 8.65 2.55 -4.74
N LEU A 61 7.44 2.04 -5.03
CA LEU A 61 6.93 1.97 -6.40
C LEU A 61 6.78 3.36 -7.02
N GLY A 62 6.24 4.33 -6.29
CA GLY A 62 6.11 5.71 -6.76
C GLY A 62 7.47 6.35 -7.14
N VAL A 63 8.49 6.14 -6.31
CA VAL A 63 9.86 6.61 -6.60
C VAL A 63 10.43 5.92 -7.84
N LEU A 64 10.25 4.60 -7.98
CA LEU A 64 10.73 3.86 -9.15
C LEU A 64 10.03 4.31 -10.44
N LEU A 65 8.73 4.57 -10.40
CA LEU A 65 8.00 5.11 -11.55
C LEU A 65 8.52 6.50 -11.92
N GLY A 66 8.73 7.38 -10.94
CA GLY A 66 9.34 8.69 -11.16
C GLY A 66 10.75 8.60 -11.74
N TYR A 67 11.58 7.68 -11.24
CA TYR A 67 12.92 7.41 -11.77
C TYR A 67 12.89 6.98 -13.25
N HIS A 68 11.86 6.24 -13.66
CA HIS A 68 11.62 5.85 -15.05
C HIS A 68 10.81 6.87 -15.87
N GLY A 69 10.52 8.06 -15.33
CA GLY A 69 9.78 9.12 -16.01
C GLY A 69 8.27 8.86 -16.16
N ILE A 70 7.72 7.94 -15.38
CA ILE A 70 6.30 7.60 -15.40
C ILE A 70 5.58 8.40 -14.30
N LYS A 71 4.63 9.23 -14.71
CA LYS A 71 3.78 10.00 -13.80
C LYS A 71 2.88 9.08 -13.00
N SER A 72 2.86 9.20 -11.67
CA SER A 72 2.01 8.37 -10.81
C SER A 72 1.48 9.14 -9.61
N VAL A 73 0.31 8.75 -9.13
CA VAL A 73 -0.29 9.26 -7.89
C VAL A 73 -0.53 8.10 -6.92
N SER A 74 -0.32 8.33 -5.63
CA SER A 74 -0.61 7.34 -4.58
C SER A 74 -1.65 7.87 -3.61
N PHE A 75 -2.54 6.97 -3.18
CA PHE A 75 -3.56 7.25 -2.18
C PHE A 75 -3.42 6.29 -1.01
N ASP A 76 -3.47 6.82 0.21
CA ASP A 76 -3.58 6.02 1.42
C ASP A 76 -4.82 6.43 2.22
N ARG A 77 -5.38 5.49 2.96
CA ARG A 77 -6.49 5.76 3.87
C ARG A 77 -6.04 6.55 5.10
N HIS A 78 -4.76 6.43 5.46
CA HIS A 78 -4.17 7.07 6.62
C HIS A 78 -3.47 8.36 6.17
N PRO A 79 -3.84 9.52 6.74
CA PRO A 79 -3.27 10.80 6.33
C PRO A 79 -1.81 11.00 6.78
N SER A 80 -1.29 10.09 7.60
CA SER A 80 0.07 10.15 8.16
C SER A 80 0.77 8.81 8.02
N THR A 81 2.10 8.85 8.07
CA THR A 81 2.93 7.65 8.20
C THR A 81 2.67 6.95 9.53
N ALA A 82 3.02 5.66 9.60
CA ALA A 82 2.94 4.90 10.83
C ALA A 82 3.89 5.49 11.88
N ILE A 83 3.36 5.80 13.07
CA ILE A 83 4.11 6.40 14.18
C ILE A 83 5.03 5.37 14.85
N HIS A 84 4.67 4.09 14.77
CA HIS A 84 5.47 2.99 15.30
C HIS A 84 6.14 2.22 14.17
N PRO A 85 7.46 1.97 14.26
CA PRO A 85 8.19 1.24 13.23
C PRO A 85 7.65 -0.21 13.15
N ARG A 86 7.09 -0.56 11.99
CA ARG A 86 6.56 -1.91 11.70
C ARG A 86 7.55 -2.78 10.94
N ALA A 87 8.52 -2.16 10.27
CA ALA A 87 9.62 -2.82 9.58
C ALA A 87 10.92 -2.49 10.31
N ALA A 88 11.60 -3.50 10.84
CA ALA A 88 12.81 -3.31 11.64
C ALA A 88 14.09 -3.41 10.80
N LEU A 89 14.03 -3.95 9.59
CA LEU A 89 15.20 -4.30 8.79
C LEU A 89 14.95 -4.11 7.29
N PHE A 90 15.98 -3.62 6.59
CA PHE A 90 16.06 -3.66 5.13
C PHE A 90 16.98 -4.79 4.68
N LEU A 91 16.52 -5.58 3.72
CA LEU A 91 17.36 -6.60 3.07
C LEU A 91 18.38 -5.93 2.14
N LEU A 92 19.52 -6.60 1.94
CA LEU A 92 20.61 -6.09 1.08
C LEU A 92 20.12 -5.68 -0.32
N ARG A 93 19.27 -6.50 -0.94
CA ARG A 93 18.69 -6.22 -2.26
C ARG A 93 17.85 -4.92 -2.27
N SER A 94 17.14 -4.62 -1.18
CA SER A 94 16.38 -3.37 -1.07
C SER A 94 17.32 -2.17 -1.00
N VAL A 95 18.41 -2.28 -0.23
CA VAL A 95 19.43 -1.23 -0.16
C VAL A 95 20.08 -0.99 -1.52
N GLU A 96 20.35 -2.03 -2.31
CA GLU A 96 20.86 -1.89 -3.67
C GLU A 96 19.92 -1.10 -4.59
N ILE A 97 18.60 -1.30 -4.45
CA ILE A 97 17.60 -0.52 -5.20
C ILE A 97 17.67 0.95 -4.80
N PHE A 98 17.66 1.25 -3.49
CA PHE A 98 17.76 2.64 -3.02
C PHE A 98 19.08 3.30 -3.40
N ARG A 99 20.18 2.55 -3.47
CA ARG A 99 21.45 3.05 -4.01
C ARG A 99 21.36 3.42 -5.48
N GLN A 100 20.71 2.62 -6.31
CA GLN A 100 20.47 2.97 -7.72
C GLN A 100 19.60 4.23 -7.87
N LEU A 101 18.70 4.46 -6.91
CA LEU A 101 17.87 5.66 -6.83
C LEU A 101 18.59 6.88 -6.23
N GLY A 102 19.84 6.74 -5.78
CA GLY A 102 20.59 7.82 -5.12
C GLY A 102 20.14 8.13 -3.68
N LEU A 103 19.38 7.23 -3.05
CA LEU A 103 18.75 7.41 -1.74
C LEU A 103 19.46 6.64 -0.61
N GLU A 104 20.61 6.00 -0.88
CA GLU A 104 21.30 5.19 0.13
C GLU A 104 21.74 6.01 1.34
N ASP A 105 22.29 7.20 1.14
CA ASP A 105 22.79 8.03 2.24
C ASP A 105 21.65 8.52 3.13
N GLU A 106 20.54 8.93 2.54
CA GLU A 106 19.34 9.35 3.26
C GLU A 106 18.70 8.17 4.00
N LEU A 107 18.62 7.00 3.35
CA LEU A 107 18.17 5.76 3.99
C LEU A 107 19.03 5.42 5.23
N ARG A 108 20.36 5.54 5.13
CA ARG A 108 21.28 5.27 6.25
C ARG A 108 21.12 6.28 7.38
N SER A 109 21.00 7.56 7.04
CA SER A 109 20.77 8.64 8.02
C SER A 109 19.47 8.44 8.79
N GLU A 110 18.36 8.20 8.08
CA GLU A 110 17.04 8.01 8.69
C GLU A 110 16.89 6.69 9.43
N SER A 111 17.60 5.65 8.99
CA SER A 111 17.65 4.38 9.73
C SER A 111 18.38 4.54 11.06
N ALA A 112 19.44 5.35 11.12
CA ALA A 112 20.18 5.61 12.34
C ALA A 112 19.41 6.52 13.33
N SER A 113 18.62 7.46 12.83
CA SER A 113 17.83 8.38 13.67
C SER A 113 16.64 7.69 14.35
N ASN A 114 16.03 6.72 13.67
CA ASN A 114 14.83 6.01 14.15
C ASN A 114 15.13 4.61 14.69
N PHE A 115 16.41 4.29 14.93
CA PHE A 115 16.81 3.00 15.48
C PHE A 115 16.54 2.96 16.98
N ASP A 116 15.57 2.13 17.37
CA ASP A 116 15.31 1.81 18.77
C ASP A 116 16.01 0.49 19.12
N LEU A 117 17.06 0.57 19.94
CA LEU A 117 17.81 -0.59 20.44
C LEU A 117 16.93 -1.54 21.27
N ASP A 118 15.88 -1.01 21.92
CA ASP A 118 14.98 -1.75 22.80
C ASP A 118 13.77 -2.32 22.05
N ALA A 119 13.56 -1.94 20.78
CA ALA A 119 12.47 -2.46 19.94
C ALA A 119 12.68 -3.91 19.50
N GLY A 120 13.93 -4.37 19.47
CA GLY A 120 14.23 -5.80 19.42
C GLY A 120 14.29 -6.32 20.85
N MET A 121 13.44 -7.28 21.23
CA MET A 121 13.62 -8.05 22.47
C MET A 121 15.00 -8.74 22.47
N ILE A 122 16.02 -8.02 22.91
CA ILE A 122 17.36 -8.51 23.23
C ILE A 122 17.82 -7.84 24.52
N SER A 123 16.98 -7.91 25.57
CA SER A 123 17.46 -7.71 26.93
C SER A 123 18.21 -8.96 27.39
N ALA A 124 19.49 -9.06 27.05
CA ALA A 124 20.42 -9.94 27.76
C ALA A 124 21.09 -9.10 28.85
N GLY A 125 20.42 -8.99 30.00
CA GLY A 125 20.92 -8.45 31.25
C GLY A 125 20.56 -9.39 32.39
#